data_AF-A0A2S1SN44-F1
#
_entry.id   AF-A0A2S1SN44-F1
#
_cell.length_a   1.000
_cell.length_b   1.000
_cell.length_c   1.000
_cell.angle_alpha   90.00
_cell.angle_beta   90.00
_cell.angle_gamma   90.00
#
_symmetry.space_group_name_H-M   'P 1'
#
loop_
_entity.id
_entity.type
_entity.pdbx_description
1 polymer ?
#
loop_
_entity_poly.entity_id
_entity_poly.type
_entity_poly.pdbx_seq_one_letter_code
_entity_poly.pdbx_strand_id
1 'polypeptide(L)'
;MPSIPRSAAVAAVVAAALAAGLLAGSSSAAADAENADPAVRVHDIQGTTRTSPLVGRQVTDVEGIVIGVRTYGSSRGFWMQDPQPDADPATSEGVFVYTGSTPTVATGDAVKVSGTVGEYVPGGLNSGNQSITQISKPAVTVVSSGNALPAPVTITGWSVPSAYAPEGDPAAGNSINALPLRPRSYALDYYESLEGSNVRIGSSRIVGATDPYAELWVTVKPWENPTARGGTRYGSYASQNPGRLQIQSLVPTAQQPFPKANVGDVLSGTTEGPLDFSQYGGYTLTARTLGTVQDRGLERERTRQERRGELSVATYNVENLDPSDPQEKFDALAAAVVENLATPDIIALEEIQDNTGTKNDGVVAADETVRKFTDAIVAAGGPAYDFRSVDPEDNKDGGQPGGNIRQVFLFNPERVSFTDRAGGSATAATGVVREYGRAALTLSPGRVDPANAAWESSRKPLAGEFVFRGRTVFVIANHFGSKGGDESLTSHHQPPARSSEVKRLQQAQTVNAFVKDILKAQRNADVVVLGDINDFEFSETTKALTDGGALYPAIKSLPRAERYSYVYQGNSQVLDQILVSPSIDDFSYDSVHINAEFADQNSDHDPQVLRFRP
;
A
#
# COMPACT_ATOMS: atom_id res chain seq x y z
N MET A 1 -17.03 62.03 27.46
CA MET A 1 -17.98 61.89 28.58
C MET A 1 -18.14 60.40 28.88
N PRO A 2 -18.32 60.01 30.15
CA PRO A 2 -17.33 59.20 30.86
C PRO A 2 -17.65 57.70 31.02
N SER A 3 -16.60 57.02 31.46
CA SER A 3 -16.42 55.67 32.02
C SER A 3 -17.33 55.27 33.19
N ILE A 4 -17.69 53.96 33.25
CA ILE A 4 -17.56 52.96 34.36
C ILE A 4 -18.14 53.36 35.75
N PRO A 5 -18.72 52.49 36.64
CA PRO A 5 -18.63 51.02 36.78
C PRO A 5 -19.90 50.24 37.18
N ARG A 6 -19.69 48.90 37.16
CA ARG A 6 -20.23 47.85 38.05
C ARG A 6 -20.69 48.31 39.44
N SER A 7 -21.72 47.63 39.98
CA SER A 7 -21.67 47.03 41.33
C SER A 7 -22.82 46.04 41.54
N ALA A 8 -22.47 44.90 42.15
CA ALA A 8 -23.33 43.84 42.63
C ALA A 8 -23.94 44.19 43.99
N ALA A 9 -25.10 43.60 44.33
CA ALA A 9 -25.51 43.15 45.67
C ALA A 9 -27.01 42.78 45.60
N VAL A 10 -27.38 41.49 45.66
CA VAL A 10 -27.54 40.64 46.87
C VAL A 10 -28.99 40.66 47.38
N ALA A 11 -29.57 39.45 47.34
CA ALA A 11 -30.51 38.82 48.28
C ALA A 11 -31.94 39.39 48.48
N ALA A 12 -32.94 38.62 48.91
CA ALA A 12 -33.25 37.19 48.90
C ALA A 12 -34.63 37.01 49.59
N VAL A 13 -35.30 35.87 49.34
CA VAL A 13 -36.35 35.20 50.17
C VAL A 13 -37.70 35.99 50.28
N VAL A 14 -38.92 35.45 50.34
CA VAL A 14 -39.48 34.22 50.94
C VAL A 14 -40.81 33.86 50.27
N ALA A 15 -41.05 32.54 50.20
CA ALA A 15 -42.26 31.86 49.76
C ALA A 15 -43.38 31.78 50.82
N ALA A 16 -44.64 31.73 50.38
CA ALA A 16 -45.81 31.00 50.94
C ALA A 16 -47.06 31.50 50.17
N ALA A 17 -48.04 30.70 49.77
CA ALA A 17 -48.70 29.68 50.55
C ALA A 17 -49.37 28.58 49.70
N LEU A 18 -49.50 27.44 50.38
CA LEU A 18 -50.07 26.16 50.00
C LEU A 18 -51.59 26.17 49.74
N ALA A 19 -51.97 25.29 48.81
CA ALA A 19 -53.00 24.24 48.90
C ALA A 19 -54.46 24.59 49.24
N ALA A 20 -55.33 24.32 48.26
CA ALA A 20 -56.51 23.47 48.44
C ALA A 20 -57.01 22.99 47.07
N GLY A 21 -57.10 21.68 46.85
CA GLY A 21 -57.73 21.13 45.66
C GLY A 21 -57.28 19.72 45.28
N LEU A 22 -57.28 18.78 46.22
CA LEU A 22 -57.17 17.35 45.92
C LEU A 22 -58.56 16.74 46.11
N LEU A 23 -59.14 16.19 45.03
CA LEU A 23 -59.61 14.80 44.91
C LEU A 23 -60.70 14.65 43.82
N ALA A 24 -60.39 13.72 42.90
CA ALA A 24 -61.28 12.84 42.13
C ALA A 24 -61.27 13.06 40.61
N GLY A 25 -60.67 12.10 39.89
CA GLY A 25 -60.70 12.00 38.44
C GLY A 25 -59.62 11.08 37.87
N SER A 26 -59.54 9.83 38.34
CA SER A 26 -58.72 8.78 37.71
C SER A 26 -59.43 8.24 36.47
N SER A 27 -58.91 8.50 35.26
CA SER A 27 -58.95 7.58 34.09
C SER A 27 -58.66 8.30 32.77
N SER A 28 -57.45 8.13 32.22
CA SER A 28 -57.19 7.79 30.81
C SER A 28 -55.67 7.73 30.56
N ALA A 29 -55.01 6.72 31.13
CA ALA A 29 -53.62 6.36 30.78
C ALA A 29 -53.57 5.45 29.54
N ALA A 30 -54.45 5.69 28.56
CA ALA A 30 -54.60 4.88 27.36
C ALA A 30 -54.97 5.81 26.18
N ALA A 31 -54.04 6.69 25.81
CA ALA A 31 -54.13 7.50 24.59
C ALA A 31 -52.76 8.00 24.09
N ASP A 32 -51.69 7.93 24.89
CA ASP A 32 -50.33 8.35 24.49
C ASP A 32 -49.44 7.17 23.98
N ALA A 33 -50.02 6.00 23.72
CA ALA A 33 -49.27 4.80 23.33
C ALA A 33 -49.29 4.49 21.81
N GLU A 34 -49.65 5.45 20.96
CA GLU A 34 -49.76 5.22 19.50
C GLU A 34 -48.92 6.17 18.61
N ASN A 35 -48.01 6.97 19.17
CA ASN A 35 -47.00 7.70 18.36
C ASN A 35 -45.69 7.86 19.13
N ALA A 36 -45.10 6.76 19.62
CA ALA A 36 -43.67 6.76 19.87
C ALA A 36 -42.99 6.57 18.51
N ASP A 37 -42.08 7.48 18.13
CA ASP A 37 -41.17 7.21 17.01
C ASP A 37 -40.56 5.81 17.23
N PRO A 38 -40.46 4.97 16.18
CA PRO A 38 -39.84 3.66 16.32
C PRO A 38 -38.44 3.84 16.94
N ALA A 39 -38.12 3.00 17.92
CA ALA A 39 -36.82 3.05 18.59
C ALA A 39 -35.71 2.85 17.56
N VAL A 40 -34.77 3.79 17.48
CA VAL A 40 -33.65 3.76 16.52
C VAL A 40 -32.83 2.48 16.73
N ARG A 41 -32.64 1.74 15.65
CA ARG A 41 -31.86 0.50 15.58
C ARG A 41 -30.51 0.72 14.89
N VAL A 42 -29.67 -0.30 14.90
CA VAL A 42 -28.34 -0.17 14.27
C VAL A 42 -28.44 0.03 12.75
N HIS A 43 -29.35 -0.67 12.07
CA HIS A 43 -29.59 -0.45 10.63
C HIS A 43 -30.10 0.96 10.30
N ASP A 44 -30.85 1.62 11.20
CA ASP A 44 -31.25 3.02 11.01
C ASP A 44 -30.06 3.98 11.12
N ILE A 45 -29.08 3.64 11.97
CA ILE A 45 -27.83 4.38 12.11
C ILE A 45 -26.97 4.18 10.88
N GLN A 46 -26.80 2.95 10.40
CA GLN A 46 -25.98 2.67 9.22
C GLN A 46 -26.61 3.24 7.94
N GLY A 47 -27.90 2.96 7.72
CA GLY A 47 -28.62 3.37 6.51
C GLY A 47 -28.20 2.58 5.27
N THR A 48 -28.64 3.05 4.09
CA THR A 48 -28.46 2.34 2.79
C THR A 48 -27.39 2.97 1.90
N THR A 49 -26.55 3.85 2.46
CA THR A 49 -25.44 4.57 1.81
C THR A 49 -24.19 4.47 2.68
N ARG A 50 -23.03 4.95 2.22
CA ARG A 50 -21.76 4.92 2.97
C ARG A 50 -21.62 5.98 4.07
N THR A 51 -22.72 6.65 4.36
CA THR A 51 -22.77 7.75 5.30
C THR A 51 -24.11 7.65 5.97
N SER A 52 -24.07 7.68 7.30
CA SER A 52 -25.26 7.53 8.11
C SER A 52 -26.28 8.63 7.81
N PRO A 53 -27.59 8.30 7.70
CA PRO A 53 -28.64 9.33 7.65
C PRO A 53 -28.81 10.07 8.98
N LEU A 54 -28.17 9.57 10.05
CA LEU A 54 -28.26 10.09 11.41
C LEU A 54 -26.99 10.83 11.86
N VAL A 55 -26.03 11.13 10.96
CA VAL A 55 -24.83 11.92 11.32
C VAL A 55 -25.20 13.19 12.09
N GLY A 56 -24.54 13.38 13.24
CA GLY A 56 -24.74 14.53 14.13
C GLY A 56 -25.99 14.44 15.03
N ARG A 57 -26.84 13.42 14.86
CA ARG A 57 -28.01 13.19 15.72
C ARG A 57 -27.58 12.48 17.01
N GLN A 58 -28.30 12.80 18.09
CA GLN A 58 -28.24 12.04 19.33
C GLN A 58 -29.18 10.83 19.20
N VAL A 59 -28.67 9.64 19.46
CA VAL A 59 -29.45 8.41 19.61
C VAL A 59 -29.52 8.02 21.08
N THR A 60 -30.60 7.34 21.48
CA THR A 60 -30.88 6.98 22.87
C THR A 60 -31.21 5.50 22.98
N ASP A 61 -30.57 4.83 23.93
CA ASP A 61 -30.81 3.44 24.31
C ASP A 61 -30.83 2.44 23.14
N VAL A 62 -29.95 2.64 22.16
CA VAL A 62 -29.76 1.71 21.04
C VAL A 62 -29.30 0.36 21.59
N GLU A 63 -30.06 -0.68 21.31
CA GLU A 63 -29.81 -2.03 21.82
C GLU A 63 -28.82 -2.79 20.94
N GLY A 64 -27.95 -3.60 21.54
CA GLY A 64 -27.03 -4.46 20.80
C GLY A 64 -26.25 -5.43 21.68
N ILE A 65 -25.68 -6.44 21.07
CA ILE A 65 -24.74 -7.38 21.72
C ILE A 65 -23.32 -6.96 21.38
N VAL A 66 -22.46 -6.80 22.39
CA VAL A 66 -21.04 -6.51 22.18
C VAL A 66 -20.37 -7.72 21.53
N ILE A 67 -19.87 -7.55 20.31
CA ILE A 67 -19.21 -8.61 19.54
C ILE A 67 -17.68 -8.49 19.58
N GLY A 68 -17.12 -7.34 19.91
CA GLY A 68 -15.67 -7.17 20.01
C GLY A 68 -15.30 -5.93 20.81
N VAL A 69 -14.17 -5.97 21.52
CA VAL A 69 -13.70 -4.87 22.35
C VAL A 69 -12.24 -4.55 22.01
N ARG A 70 -11.98 -3.31 21.57
CA ARG A 70 -10.64 -2.80 21.27
C ARG A 70 -10.13 -1.98 22.45
N THR A 71 -9.15 -2.52 23.16
CA THR A 71 -8.58 -1.93 24.40
C THR A 71 -7.24 -1.22 24.17
N TYR A 72 -6.69 -1.26 22.97
CA TYR A 72 -5.39 -0.68 22.61
C TYR A 72 -5.50 0.22 21.38
N GLY A 73 -4.40 0.89 21.03
CA GLY A 73 -4.40 1.91 19.98
C GLY A 73 -5.10 3.20 20.40
N SER A 74 -5.23 4.12 19.45
CA SER A 74 -5.92 5.40 19.62
C SER A 74 -7.44 5.29 19.46
N SER A 75 -7.93 4.36 18.63
CA SER A 75 -9.36 4.10 18.43
C SER A 75 -9.90 3.07 19.44
N ARG A 76 -9.91 3.42 20.74
CA ARG A 76 -10.47 2.52 21.78
C ARG A 76 -11.99 2.59 21.79
N GLY A 77 -12.62 1.42 21.87
CA GLY A 77 -14.07 1.27 21.73
C GLY A 77 -14.47 -0.19 21.63
N PHE A 78 -15.71 -0.43 21.24
CA PHE A 78 -16.25 -1.78 21.06
C PHE A 78 -17.25 -1.81 19.91
N TRP A 79 -17.41 -2.95 19.27
CA TRP A 79 -18.47 -3.18 18.30
C TRP A 79 -19.66 -3.79 18.98
N MET A 80 -20.85 -3.29 18.68
CA MET A 80 -22.13 -3.91 19.04
C MET A 80 -22.91 -4.24 17.77
N GLN A 81 -23.70 -5.31 17.82
CA GLN A 81 -24.55 -5.72 16.71
C GLN A 81 -25.99 -5.93 17.18
N ASP A 82 -26.96 -5.51 16.38
CA ASP A 82 -28.38 -5.64 16.67
C ASP A 82 -28.77 -7.14 16.77
N PRO A 83 -29.37 -7.59 17.89
CA PRO A 83 -29.85 -8.97 18.01
C PRO A 83 -31.12 -9.26 17.19
N GLN A 84 -31.75 -8.23 16.62
CA GLN A 84 -32.97 -8.29 15.81
C GLN A 84 -32.75 -7.59 14.46
N PRO A 85 -31.93 -8.20 13.57
CA PRO A 85 -31.56 -7.60 12.30
C PRO A 85 -32.78 -7.44 11.38
N ASP A 86 -32.71 -6.48 10.47
CA ASP A 86 -33.67 -6.31 9.40
C ASP A 86 -33.45 -7.34 8.27
N ALA A 87 -34.10 -7.13 7.12
CA ALA A 87 -33.97 -7.98 5.94
C ALA A 87 -33.33 -7.26 4.74
N ASP A 88 -32.89 -6.02 4.89
CA ASP A 88 -32.27 -5.24 3.83
C ASP A 88 -30.77 -5.58 3.76
N PRO A 89 -30.30 -6.23 2.68
CA PRO A 89 -28.88 -6.52 2.57
C PRO A 89 -28.01 -5.26 2.46
N ALA A 90 -28.58 -4.07 2.26
CA ALA A 90 -27.87 -2.80 2.13
C ALA A 90 -27.65 -2.07 3.46
N THR A 91 -28.18 -2.55 4.58
CA THR A 91 -27.97 -1.97 5.92
C THR A 91 -27.07 -2.90 6.73
N SER A 92 -26.07 -2.32 7.43
CA SER A 92 -25.28 -3.11 8.39
C SER A 92 -25.99 -3.16 9.74
N GLU A 93 -25.83 -4.29 10.42
CA GLU A 93 -26.40 -4.53 11.75
C GLU A 93 -25.37 -4.28 12.87
N GLY A 94 -24.13 -3.97 12.50
CA GLY A 94 -23.05 -3.65 13.43
C GLY A 94 -22.72 -2.17 13.43
N VAL A 95 -22.25 -1.66 14.57
CA VAL A 95 -21.75 -0.28 14.70
C VAL A 95 -20.61 -0.23 15.71
N PHE A 96 -19.62 0.63 15.44
CA PHE A 96 -18.55 0.88 16.38
C PHE A 96 -18.94 1.96 17.40
N VAL A 97 -18.69 1.68 18.68
CA VAL A 97 -18.90 2.62 19.79
C VAL A 97 -17.55 3.12 20.26
N TYR A 98 -17.23 4.37 19.89
CA TYR A 98 -15.96 5.01 20.23
C TYR A 98 -16.01 5.60 21.64
N THR A 99 -15.19 5.06 22.55
CA THR A 99 -15.11 5.48 23.95
C THR A 99 -13.94 6.42 24.23
N GLY A 100 -12.90 6.42 23.38
CA GLY A 100 -11.65 7.17 23.57
C GLY A 100 -10.83 6.76 24.81
N SER A 101 -11.31 5.78 25.58
CA SER A 101 -10.71 5.19 26.77
C SER A 101 -11.00 3.69 26.79
N THR A 102 -10.33 2.92 27.66
CA THR A 102 -10.55 1.47 27.74
C THR A 102 -12.02 1.18 28.08
N PRO A 103 -12.78 0.49 27.21
CA PRO A 103 -14.17 0.14 27.50
C PRO A 103 -14.29 -0.77 28.73
N THR A 104 -15.40 -0.64 29.46
CA THR A 104 -15.71 -1.47 30.64
C THR A 104 -16.66 -2.64 30.32
N VAL A 105 -17.05 -2.80 29.06
CA VAL A 105 -17.90 -3.90 28.57
C VAL A 105 -17.07 -5.10 28.18
N ALA A 106 -17.70 -6.27 28.15
CA ALA A 106 -17.13 -7.52 27.66
C ALA A 106 -17.89 -8.02 26.41
N THR A 107 -17.22 -8.81 25.58
CA THR A 107 -17.88 -9.55 24.50
C THR A 107 -18.99 -10.44 25.06
N GLY A 108 -20.17 -10.41 24.45
CA GLY A 108 -21.39 -11.08 24.93
C GLY A 108 -22.25 -10.26 25.88
N ASP A 109 -21.85 -9.04 26.26
CA ASP A 109 -22.72 -8.12 26.98
C ASP A 109 -23.85 -7.62 26.07
N ALA A 110 -25.08 -7.66 26.56
CA ALA A 110 -26.20 -6.94 25.97
C ALA A 110 -26.18 -5.51 26.53
N VAL A 111 -26.14 -4.52 25.66
CA VAL A 111 -25.99 -3.11 26.05
C VAL A 111 -27.11 -2.25 25.47
N LYS A 112 -27.39 -1.15 26.18
CA LYS A 112 -28.10 0.02 25.67
C LYS A 112 -27.09 1.15 25.57
N VAL A 113 -26.96 1.73 24.37
CA VAL A 113 -26.00 2.79 24.09
C VAL A 113 -26.74 4.06 23.65
N SER A 114 -26.48 5.14 24.38
CA SER A 114 -26.88 6.49 23.99
C SER A 114 -25.64 7.29 23.59
N GLY A 115 -25.70 8.09 22.54
CA GLY A 115 -24.55 8.87 22.08
C GLY A 115 -24.83 9.67 20.82
N THR A 116 -23.79 10.27 20.24
CA THR A 116 -23.90 11.04 19.00
C THR A 116 -23.35 10.22 17.84
N VAL A 117 -24.17 10.01 16.81
CA VAL A 117 -23.74 9.34 15.57
C VAL A 117 -22.80 10.25 14.79
N GLY A 118 -21.72 9.70 14.26
CA GLY A 118 -20.80 10.43 13.40
C GLY A 118 -20.00 9.53 12.48
N GLU A 119 -19.37 10.17 11.50
CA GLU A 119 -18.44 9.54 10.57
C GLU A 119 -17.00 9.77 11.03
N TYR A 120 -16.19 8.72 10.98
CA TYR A 120 -14.75 8.83 11.17
C TYR A 120 -14.04 8.37 9.91
N VAL A 121 -13.12 9.16 9.36
CA VAL A 121 -12.31 8.76 8.19
C VAL A 121 -10.92 8.33 8.67
N PRO A 122 -10.58 7.03 8.65
CA PRO A 122 -9.23 6.57 8.93
C PRO A 122 -8.20 7.23 8.00
N GLY A 123 -7.14 7.82 8.56
CA GLY A 123 -6.17 8.60 7.79
C GLY A 123 -6.58 10.06 7.51
N GLY A 124 -7.79 10.48 7.91
CA GLY A 124 -8.28 11.85 7.79
C GLY A 124 -8.98 12.17 6.46
N LEU A 125 -9.71 13.29 6.42
CA LEU A 125 -10.60 13.67 5.30
C LEU A 125 -9.91 13.82 3.94
N ASN A 126 -8.60 14.07 3.91
CA ASN A 126 -7.83 14.24 2.68
C ASN A 126 -7.22 12.93 2.17
N SER A 127 -7.46 11.80 2.83
CA SER A 127 -6.85 10.50 2.46
C SER A 127 -7.52 9.83 1.26
N GLY A 128 -8.73 10.25 0.90
CA GLY A 128 -9.58 9.53 -0.07
C GLY A 128 -10.28 8.30 0.50
N ASN A 129 -10.01 7.90 1.74
CA ASN A 129 -10.64 6.74 2.38
C ASN A 129 -12.15 6.96 2.61
N GLN A 130 -12.88 5.84 2.69
CA GLN A 130 -14.26 5.83 3.17
C GLN A 130 -14.29 6.12 4.68
N SER A 131 -15.43 6.63 5.15
CA SER A 131 -15.67 6.77 6.59
C SER A 131 -16.14 5.45 7.20
N ILE A 132 -16.10 5.39 8.52
CA ILE A 132 -16.83 4.42 9.34
C ILE A 132 -17.89 5.14 10.15
N THR A 133 -19.07 4.52 10.25
CA THR A 133 -20.14 4.99 11.11
C THR A 133 -19.85 4.59 12.56
N GLN A 134 -19.93 5.56 13.47
CA GLN A 134 -19.69 5.31 14.90
C GLN A 134 -20.64 6.09 15.81
N ILE A 135 -20.85 5.55 17.02
CA ILE A 135 -21.48 6.27 18.12
C ILE A 135 -20.37 6.82 19.03
N SER A 136 -20.35 8.14 19.19
CA SER A 136 -19.36 8.87 20.00
C SER A 136 -19.98 9.45 21.28
N LYS A 137 -19.11 9.79 22.25
CA LYS A 137 -19.50 10.23 23.61
C LYS A 137 -20.55 9.30 24.25
N PRO A 138 -20.32 7.98 24.25
CA PRO A 138 -21.34 7.03 24.61
C PRO A 138 -21.64 7.03 26.11
N ALA A 139 -22.91 6.90 26.45
CA ALA A 139 -23.38 6.40 27.74
C ALA A 139 -23.85 4.96 27.55
N VAL A 140 -23.24 4.03 28.27
CA VAL A 140 -23.44 2.58 28.07
C VAL A 140 -24.04 1.97 29.32
N THR A 141 -25.17 1.27 29.17
CA THR A 141 -25.77 0.45 30.21
C THR A 141 -25.69 -1.02 29.82
N VAL A 142 -25.03 -1.84 30.64
CA VAL A 142 -25.03 -3.30 30.47
C VAL A 142 -26.33 -3.85 31.06
N VAL A 143 -27.14 -4.50 30.22
CA VAL A 143 -28.44 -5.09 30.57
C VAL A 143 -28.26 -6.52 31.07
N SER A 144 -27.40 -7.29 30.41
CA SER A 144 -27.02 -8.65 30.78
C SER A 144 -25.64 -9.00 30.22
N SER A 145 -25.02 -10.05 30.75
CA SER A 145 -23.68 -10.52 30.34
C SER A 145 -23.69 -11.98 29.94
N GLY A 146 -22.73 -12.39 29.09
CA GLY A 146 -22.54 -13.78 28.67
C GLY A 146 -23.61 -14.28 27.68
N ASN A 147 -24.24 -13.38 26.94
CA ASN A 147 -25.20 -13.73 25.90
C ASN A 147 -24.49 -14.36 24.69
N ALA A 148 -25.22 -15.16 23.92
CA ALA A 148 -24.73 -15.64 22.63
C ALA A 148 -24.52 -14.46 21.67
N LEU A 149 -23.45 -14.51 20.88
CA LEU A 149 -23.20 -13.50 19.85
C LEU A 149 -24.16 -13.71 18.67
N PRO A 150 -24.59 -12.62 17.99
CA PRO A 150 -25.23 -12.72 16.69
C PRO A 150 -24.41 -13.59 15.73
N ALA A 151 -25.11 -14.40 14.94
CA ALA A 151 -24.47 -15.33 14.02
C ALA A 151 -23.61 -14.56 12.99
N PRO A 152 -22.35 -14.95 12.76
CA PRO A 152 -21.47 -14.23 11.84
C PRO A 152 -21.92 -14.39 10.39
N VAL A 153 -21.85 -13.31 9.63
CA VAL A 153 -22.00 -13.37 8.16
C VAL A 153 -20.79 -14.07 7.58
N THR A 154 -21.01 -15.15 6.83
CA THR A 154 -19.92 -15.91 6.22
C THR A 154 -19.53 -15.30 4.88
N ILE A 155 -18.35 -14.70 4.80
CA ILE A 155 -17.78 -14.16 3.57
C ILE A 155 -17.12 -15.32 2.80
N THR A 156 -17.57 -15.53 1.56
CA THR A 156 -17.07 -16.58 0.67
C THR A 156 -16.74 -15.99 -0.69
N GLY A 157 -16.00 -16.72 -1.52
CA GLY A 157 -15.74 -16.30 -2.89
C GLY A 157 -16.99 -16.10 -3.75
N TRP A 158 -18.13 -16.68 -3.36
CA TRP A 158 -19.41 -16.52 -4.05
C TRP A 158 -20.28 -15.39 -3.50
N SER A 159 -20.07 -14.97 -2.25
CA SER A 159 -20.82 -13.87 -1.66
C SER A 159 -20.28 -12.52 -2.09
N VAL A 160 -18.98 -12.42 -2.39
CA VAL A 160 -18.33 -11.19 -2.85
C VAL A 160 -18.52 -11.00 -4.36
N PRO A 161 -19.16 -9.92 -4.84
CA PRO A 161 -19.32 -9.65 -6.27
C PRO A 161 -18.00 -9.50 -7.04
N SER A 162 -18.04 -9.70 -8.35
CA SER A 162 -16.85 -9.56 -9.22
C SER A 162 -16.60 -8.11 -9.65
N ALA A 163 -17.64 -7.30 -9.82
CA ALA A 163 -17.43 -5.87 -10.03
C ALA A 163 -16.97 -5.25 -8.71
N TYR A 164 -15.92 -4.44 -8.76
CA TYR A 164 -15.27 -3.97 -7.55
C TYR A 164 -16.07 -2.85 -6.87
N ALA A 165 -16.36 -1.79 -7.60
CA ALA A 165 -17.06 -0.61 -7.11
C ALA A 165 -18.00 -0.02 -8.19
N PRO A 166 -19.06 0.71 -7.81
CA PRO A 166 -19.81 1.50 -8.76
C PRO A 166 -18.96 2.63 -9.34
N GLU A 167 -19.35 3.16 -10.50
CA GLU A 167 -18.82 4.44 -10.98
C GLU A 167 -19.28 5.56 -10.02
N GLY A 168 -18.36 6.43 -9.65
CA GLY A 168 -18.64 7.59 -8.81
C GLY A 168 -19.46 8.65 -9.53
N ASP A 169 -20.20 9.45 -8.75
CA ASP A 169 -21.01 10.55 -9.32
C ASP A 169 -20.11 11.70 -9.80
N PRO A 170 -20.05 12.01 -11.11
CA PRO A 170 -19.22 13.09 -11.62
C PRO A 170 -19.61 14.47 -11.07
N ALA A 171 -20.88 14.68 -10.70
CA ALA A 171 -21.34 15.92 -10.09
C ALA A 171 -20.83 16.09 -8.65
N ALA A 172 -20.43 14.99 -8.01
CA ALA A 172 -19.84 14.94 -6.67
C ALA A 172 -18.33 14.59 -6.71
N GLY A 173 -17.63 14.92 -7.80
CA GLY A 173 -16.19 14.66 -7.91
C GLY A 173 -15.83 13.18 -8.01
N ASN A 174 -16.72 12.37 -8.60
CA ASN A 174 -16.66 10.90 -8.64
C ASN A 174 -16.78 10.24 -7.26
N SER A 175 -17.42 10.90 -6.29
CA SER A 175 -17.70 10.27 -4.99
C SER A 175 -18.77 9.18 -5.11
N ILE A 176 -18.61 8.09 -4.35
CA ILE A 176 -19.61 7.01 -4.20
C ILE A 176 -20.39 7.11 -2.88
N ASN A 177 -20.15 8.12 -2.04
CA ASN A 177 -20.71 8.17 -0.68
C ASN A 177 -22.24 8.25 -0.65
N ALA A 178 -22.83 9.08 -1.52
CA ALA A 178 -24.27 9.28 -1.59
C ALA A 178 -25.00 8.23 -2.45
N LEU A 179 -24.27 7.29 -3.07
CA LEU A 179 -24.87 6.26 -3.91
C LEU A 179 -25.49 5.17 -3.03
N PRO A 180 -26.72 4.72 -3.33
CA PRO A 180 -27.31 3.56 -2.66
C PRO A 180 -26.41 2.33 -2.80
N LEU A 181 -26.19 1.62 -1.69
CA LEU A 181 -25.42 0.39 -1.68
C LEU A 181 -26.12 -0.67 -2.53
N ARG A 182 -25.35 -1.36 -3.37
CA ARG A 182 -25.78 -2.53 -4.14
C ARG A 182 -24.87 -3.72 -3.81
N PRO A 183 -25.00 -4.33 -2.62
CA PRO A 183 -24.12 -5.41 -2.12
C PRO A 183 -24.06 -6.66 -3.00
N ARG A 184 -25.10 -6.89 -3.82
CA ARG A 184 -25.13 -8.00 -4.78
C ARG A 184 -24.40 -7.71 -6.09
N SER A 185 -24.09 -6.43 -6.34
CA SER A 185 -23.48 -5.96 -7.59
C SER A 185 -22.01 -5.60 -7.41
N TYR A 186 -21.63 -4.98 -6.30
CA TYR A 186 -20.27 -4.46 -6.07
C TYR A 186 -19.64 -4.97 -4.79
N ALA A 187 -18.35 -5.32 -4.85
CA ALA A 187 -17.59 -5.80 -3.70
C ALA A 187 -17.45 -4.74 -2.61
N LEU A 188 -17.18 -3.47 -2.95
CA LEU A 188 -17.12 -2.41 -1.94
C LEU A 188 -18.47 -2.21 -1.25
N ASP A 189 -19.58 -2.26 -1.99
CA ASP A 189 -20.92 -2.15 -1.39
C ASP A 189 -21.23 -3.35 -0.50
N TYR A 190 -20.74 -4.54 -0.85
CA TYR A 190 -20.89 -5.75 -0.04
C TYR A 190 -20.16 -5.61 1.30
N TYR A 191 -18.89 -5.18 1.29
CA TYR A 191 -18.16 -4.98 2.54
C TYR A 191 -18.73 -3.83 3.37
N GLU A 192 -19.17 -2.74 2.73
CA GLU A 192 -19.85 -1.63 3.42
C GLU A 192 -21.11 -2.09 4.15
N SER A 193 -21.95 -2.91 3.50
CA SER A 193 -23.16 -3.46 4.13
C SER A 193 -22.88 -4.38 5.33
N LEU A 194 -21.61 -4.70 5.59
CA LEU A 194 -21.17 -5.51 6.71
C LEU A 194 -20.34 -4.69 7.72
N GLU A 195 -20.22 -3.38 7.55
CA GLU A 195 -19.43 -2.52 8.42
C GLU A 195 -19.78 -2.73 9.90
N GLY A 196 -18.80 -3.06 10.72
CA GLY A 196 -18.97 -3.26 12.16
C GLY A 196 -19.70 -4.55 12.53
N SER A 197 -20.21 -5.33 11.58
CA SER A 197 -20.90 -6.61 11.82
C SER A 197 -19.91 -7.73 12.12
N ASN A 198 -20.33 -8.75 12.87
CA ASN A 198 -19.55 -9.97 13.07
C ASN A 198 -19.51 -10.76 11.76
N VAL A 199 -18.32 -10.94 11.20
CA VAL A 199 -18.09 -11.68 9.96
C VAL A 199 -17.14 -12.84 10.20
N ARG A 200 -17.19 -13.85 9.32
CA ARG A 200 -16.22 -14.93 9.31
C ARG A 200 -15.82 -15.35 7.91
N ILE A 201 -14.61 -15.89 7.80
CA ILE A 201 -14.12 -16.62 6.63
C ILE A 201 -13.74 -18.05 7.03
N GLY A 202 -13.75 -18.95 6.05
CA GLY A 202 -13.16 -20.28 6.20
C GLY A 202 -11.67 -20.27 5.85
N SER A 203 -11.10 -21.47 5.67
CA SER A 203 -9.71 -21.63 5.26
C SER A 203 -9.43 -20.84 3.98
N SER A 204 -8.46 -19.93 4.03
CA SER A 204 -8.17 -18.99 2.96
C SER A 204 -6.68 -18.91 2.69
N ARG A 205 -6.31 -18.78 1.41
CA ARG A 205 -4.90 -18.63 1.00
C ARG A 205 -4.43 -17.23 1.34
N ILE A 206 -3.22 -17.13 1.88
CA ILE A 206 -2.53 -15.88 2.18
C ILE A 206 -1.92 -15.35 0.88
N VAL A 207 -2.21 -14.09 0.58
CA VAL A 207 -1.84 -13.42 -0.68
C VAL A 207 -1.03 -12.14 -0.46
N GLY A 208 -0.84 -11.76 0.80
CA GLY A 208 0.16 -10.80 1.27
C GLY A 208 0.69 -11.29 2.61
N ALA A 209 2.01 -11.34 2.73
CA ALA A 209 2.71 -11.85 3.91
C ALA A 209 2.39 -11.03 5.16
N THR A 210 2.72 -11.59 6.33
CA THR A 210 2.62 -10.85 7.59
C THR A 210 3.56 -9.65 7.57
N ASP A 211 3.05 -8.46 7.83
CA ASP A 211 3.82 -7.22 7.86
C ASP A 211 4.26 -6.81 9.29
N PRO A 212 5.10 -5.76 9.44
CA PRO A 212 5.54 -5.27 10.75
C PRO A 212 4.41 -4.72 11.65
N TYR A 213 3.22 -4.47 11.09
CA TYR A 213 2.04 -3.98 11.81
C TYR A 213 1.13 -5.12 12.29
N ALA A 214 1.57 -6.38 12.14
CA ALA A 214 0.82 -7.57 12.49
C ALA A 214 -0.48 -7.70 11.68
N GLU A 215 -0.38 -7.40 10.39
CA GLU A 215 -1.44 -7.53 9.40
C GLU A 215 -1.03 -8.59 8.37
N LEU A 216 -2.00 -9.30 7.79
CA LEU A 216 -1.77 -10.13 6.60
C LEU A 216 -2.98 -10.06 5.68
N TRP A 217 -2.82 -10.52 4.45
CA TRP A 217 -3.91 -10.53 3.47
C TRP A 217 -4.26 -11.94 3.03
N VAL A 218 -5.57 -12.23 2.97
CA VAL A 218 -6.09 -13.48 2.41
C VAL A 218 -6.95 -13.22 1.18
N THR A 219 -7.21 -14.27 0.40
CA THR A 219 -8.26 -14.25 -0.62
C THR A 219 -9.37 -15.26 -0.34
N VAL A 220 -10.63 -14.82 -0.43
CA VAL A 220 -11.79 -15.72 -0.45
C VAL A 220 -12.12 -16.23 -1.87
N LYS A 221 -11.44 -15.71 -2.91
CA LYS A 221 -11.56 -16.11 -4.32
C LYS A 221 -10.23 -16.69 -4.84
N PRO A 222 -9.85 -17.92 -4.48
CA PRO A 222 -8.54 -18.48 -4.83
C PRO A 222 -8.29 -18.66 -6.34
N TRP A 223 -9.35 -18.64 -7.16
CA TRP A 223 -9.27 -18.72 -8.64
C TRP A 223 -9.09 -17.37 -9.33
N GLU A 224 -9.23 -16.25 -8.62
CA GLU A 224 -9.16 -14.91 -9.21
C GLU A 224 -7.69 -14.50 -9.36
N ASN A 225 -7.24 -14.37 -10.61
CA ASN A 225 -5.89 -13.92 -10.98
C ASN A 225 -4.73 -14.54 -10.16
N PRO A 226 -4.66 -15.87 -9.99
CA PRO A 226 -3.61 -16.48 -9.17
C PRO A 226 -2.21 -16.25 -9.77
N THR A 227 -1.23 -15.98 -8.91
CA THR A 227 0.19 -16.11 -9.30
C THR A 227 0.64 -17.57 -9.20
N ALA A 228 1.76 -17.89 -9.83
CA ALA A 228 2.34 -19.25 -9.77
C ALA A 228 2.68 -19.68 -8.33
N ARG A 229 2.97 -18.71 -7.46
CA ARG A 229 3.48 -18.91 -6.10
C ARG A 229 2.43 -18.65 -5.01
N GLY A 230 1.17 -18.49 -5.40
CA GLY A 230 0.03 -18.44 -4.47
C GLY A 230 -0.49 -17.04 -4.13
N GLY A 231 0.09 -15.99 -4.71
CA GLY A 231 -0.41 -14.62 -4.64
C GLY A 231 -1.62 -14.36 -5.53
N THR A 232 -2.00 -13.09 -5.63
CA THR A 232 -3.13 -12.61 -6.44
C THR A 232 -2.69 -11.41 -7.27
N ARG A 233 -2.63 -11.58 -8.59
CA ARG A 233 -2.04 -10.61 -9.50
C ARG A 233 -2.95 -9.42 -9.77
N TYR A 234 -2.42 -8.22 -9.62
CA TYR A 234 -3.04 -6.98 -10.12
C TYR A 234 -2.54 -6.69 -11.54
N GLY A 235 -3.32 -7.13 -12.54
CA GLY A 235 -2.89 -7.10 -13.94
C GLY A 235 -3.50 -6.02 -14.83
N SER A 236 -4.44 -5.25 -14.30
CA SER A 236 -5.05 -4.10 -14.96
C SER A 236 -5.82 -3.29 -13.93
N TYR A 237 -6.17 -2.05 -14.26
CA TYR A 237 -7.04 -1.22 -13.41
C TYR A 237 -8.46 -1.79 -13.21
N ALA A 238 -8.87 -2.79 -14.01
CA ALA A 238 -10.14 -3.52 -13.85
C ALA A 238 -9.98 -4.87 -13.14
N SER A 239 -8.78 -5.21 -12.66
CA SER A 239 -8.47 -6.46 -11.98
C SER A 239 -8.18 -6.22 -10.49
N GLN A 240 -9.00 -5.41 -9.82
CA GLN A 240 -8.80 -5.02 -8.41
C GLN A 240 -9.00 -6.15 -7.39
N ASN A 241 -9.05 -7.42 -7.81
CA ASN A 241 -9.20 -8.64 -7.01
C ASN A 241 -10.10 -8.47 -5.76
N PRO A 242 -11.44 -8.34 -5.95
CA PRO A 242 -12.39 -8.11 -4.86
C PRO A 242 -12.37 -9.15 -3.74
N GLY A 243 -11.85 -10.36 -3.99
CA GLY A 243 -11.75 -11.40 -2.98
C GLY A 243 -10.71 -11.16 -1.88
N ARG A 244 -9.88 -10.12 -1.98
CA ARG A 244 -8.87 -9.79 -0.96
C ARG A 244 -9.53 -9.26 0.32
N LEU A 245 -9.04 -9.69 1.47
CA LEU A 245 -9.44 -9.22 2.78
C LEU A 245 -8.23 -9.13 3.71
N GLN A 246 -8.05 -7.98 4.35
CA GLN A 246 -7.01 -7.81 5.37
C GLN A 246 -7.46 -8.47 6.67
N ILE A 247 -6.52 -9.15 7.34
CA ILE A 247 -6.72 -9.77 8.65
C ILE A 247 -5.83 -9.05 9.66
N GLN A 248 -6.42 -8.62 10.77
CA GLN A 248 -5.74 -8.13 11.97
C GLN A 248 -6.19 -8.95 13.18
N SER A 249 -5.43 -8.95 14.26
CA SER A 249 -5.90 -9.48 15.55
C SER A 249 -6.66 -8.40 16.31
N LEU A 250 -7.79 -8.77 16.92
CA LEU A 250 -8.45 -7.97 17.95
C LEU A 250 -7.79 -8.16 19.33
N VAL A 251 -7.09 -9.27 19.53
CA VAL A 251 -6.32 -9.55 20.74
C VAL A 251 -4.97 -8.83 20.64
N PRO A 252 -4.55 -8.07 21.67
CA PRO A 252 -3.23 -7.42 21.65
C PRO A 252 -2.10 -8.42 21.39
N THR A 253 -1.14 -8.06 20.53
CA THR A 253 -0.02 -8.93 20.15
C THR A 253 0.86 -9.35 21.32
N ALA A 254 0.90 -8.54 22.39
CA ALA A 254 1.58 -8.87 23.65
C ALA A 254 0.90 -10.01 24.43
N GLN A 255 -0.39 -10.27 24.20
CA GLN A 255 -1.14 -11.37 24.81
C GLN A 255 -1.16 -12.59 23.90
N GLN A 256 -1.36 -12.37 22.60
CA GLN A 256 -1.35 -13.41 21.58
C GLN A 256 -0.56 -12.92 20.36
N PRO A 257 0.65 -13.44 20.14
CA PRO A 257 1.44 -13.08 18.96
C PRO A 257 0.66 -13.34 17.68
N PHE A 258 0.72 -12.38 16.74
CA PHE A 258 0.17 -12.57 15.41
C PHE A 258 1.08 -13.52 14.62
N PRO A 259 0.53 -14.47 13.86
CA PRO A 259 1.34 -15.45 13.16
C PRO A 259 2.14 -14.79 12.05
N LYS A 260 3.37 -15.25 11.86
CA LYS A 260 4.16 -14.98 10.65
C LYS A 260 3.74 -15.94 9.55
N ALA A 261 3.49 -15.43 8.37
CA ALA A 261 3.10 -16.21 7.20
C ALA A 261 3.59 -15.55 5.92
N ASN A 262 3.85 -16.37 4.92
CA ASN A 262 4.27 -15.94 3.59
C ASN A 262 3.11 -16.06 2.60
N VAL A 263 3.26 -15.47 1.43
CA VAL A 263 2.34 -15.69 0.31
C VAL A 263 2.27 -17.18 -0.04
N GLY A 264 1.08 -17.67 -0.33
CA GLY A 264 0.84 -19.08 -0.67
C GLY A 264 0.52 -19.98 0.53
N ASP A 265 0.86 -19.57 1.76
CA ASP A 265 0.42 -20.22 2.99
C ASP A 265 -1.11 -20.23 3.11
N VAL A 266 -1.65 -21.04 4.02
CA VAL A 266 -3.09 -21.14 4.24
C VAL A 266 -3.44 -20.78 5.68
N LEU A 267 -4.25 -19.75 5.86
CA LEU A 267 -4.92 -19.49 7.13
C LEU A 267 -6.06 -20.51 7.28
N SER A 268 -5.80 -21.60 7.99
CA SER A 268 -6.69 -22.76 8.09
C SER A 268 -7.68 -22.63 9.24
N GLY A 269 -8.91 -23.10 9.01
CA GLY A 269 -9.99 -23.02 9.99
C GLY A 269 -10.79 -21.73 9.87
N THR A 270 -11.47 -21.37 10.95
CA THR A 270 -12.32 -20.17 10.99
C THR A 270 -11.53 -18.97 11.49
N THR A 271 -11.63 -17.86 10.76
CA THR A 271 -11.24 -16.54 11.23
C THR A 271 -12.51 -15.69 11.33
N GLU A 272 -12.77 -15.13 12.51
CA GLU A 272 -14.04 -14.47 12.85
C GLU A 272 -13.80 -13.23 13.73
N GLY A 273 -14.55 -12.17 13.45
CA GLY A 273 -14.54 -10.94 14.23
C GLY A 273 -15.34 -9.83 13.56
N PRO A 274 -15.40 -8.63 14.16
CA PRO A 274 -16.01 -7.47 13.53
C PRO A 274 -15.27 -7.08 12.23
N LEU A 275 -16.02 -6.71 11.20
CA LEU A 275 -15.47 -6.05 10.02
C LEU A 275 -15.26 -4.56 10.33
N ASP A 276 -14.05 -4.06 10.16
CA ASP A 276 -13.65 -2.66 10.38
C ASP A 276 -13.13 -2.07 9.06
N PHE A 277 -12.69 -0.80 9.09
CA PHE A 277 -11.96 -0.17 8.00
C PHE A 277 -10.63 0.41 8.49
N SER A 278 -9.52 -0.10 7.95
CA SER A 278 -8.14 0.35 8.22
C SER A 278 -7.69 1.43 7.25
N GLN A 279 -6.92 2.40 7.74
CA GLN A 279 -6.35 3.48 6.91
C GLN A 279 -5.41 2.97 5.79
N TYR A 280 -4.75 1.82 6.00
CA TYR A 280 -3.77 1.24 5.07
C TYR A 280 -4.23 -0.09 4.45
N GLY A 281 -5.50 -0.47 4.64
CA GLY A 281 -6.05 -1.73 4.11
C GLY A 281 -7.50 -1.68 3.66
N GLY A 282 -8.23 -0.60 3.89
CA GLY A 282 -9.67 -0.59 3.64
C GLY A 282 -10.38 -1.59 4.56
N TYR A 283 -11.32 -2.38 4.06
CA TYR A 283 -12.05 -3.32 4.92
C TYR A 283 -11.15 -4.42 5.51
N THR A 284 -11.23 -4.57 6.83
CA THR A 284 -10.34 -5.41 7.63
C THR A 284 -11.14 -6.26 8.59
N LEU A 285 -10.91 -7.57 8.59
CA LEU A 285 -11.47 -8.46 9.61
C LEU A 285 -10.60 -8.38 10.86
N THR A 286 -11.14 -7.78 11.93
CA THR A 286 -10.49 -7.69 13.24
C THR A 286 -10.74 -8.97 14.05
N ALA A 287 -9.88 -9.96 13.86
CA ALA A 287 -10.08 -11.33 14.31
C ALA A 287 -10.07 -11.44 15.84
N ARG A 288 -11.23 -11.77 16.41
CA ARG A 288 -11.37 -12.28 17.78
C ARG A 288 -11.02 -13.76 17.85
N THR A 289 -11.33 -14.49 16.78
CA THR A 289 -10.89 -15.86 16.55
C THR A 289 -10.06 -15.86 15.28
N LEU A 290 -8.82 -16.32 15.38
CA LEU A 290 -7.89 -16.37 14.26
C LEU A 290 -7.64 -17.82 13.86
N GLY A 291 -7.71 -18.10 12.56
CA GLY A 291 -7.30 -19.39 12.01
C GLY A 291 -5.82 -19.71 12.30
N THR A 292 -5.43 -20.95 12.04
CA THR A 292 -4.05 -21.39 12.21
C THR A 292 -3.32 -21.32 10.88
N VAL A 293 -2.15 -20.68 10.84
CA VAL A 293 -1.31 -20.66 9.63
C VAL A 293 -0.77 -22.06 9.38
N GLN A 294 -1.00 -22.55 8.16
CA GLN A 294 -0.37 -23.72 7.59
C GLN A 294 0.68 -23.26 6.59
N ASP A 295 1.95 -23.41 6.99
CA ASP A 295 3.11 -23.18 6.14
C ASP A 295 3.10 -24.13 4.93
N ARG A 296 3.31 -23.57 3.75
CA ARG A 296 3.40 -24.30 2.47
C ARG A 296 4.82 -24.44 1.95
N GLY A 297 5.82 -23.98 2.71
CA GLY A 297 7.23 -24.14 2.41
C GLY A 297 7.66 -23.32 1.21
N LEU A 298 7.23 -22.04 1.14
CA LEU A 298 7.67 -21.14 0.08
C LEU A 298 9.19 -20.95 0.18
N GLU A 299 9.91 -21.25 -0.90
CA GLU A 299 11.37 -21.12 -0.97
C GLU A 299 11.77 -19.89 -1.80
N ARG A 300 12.78 -19.15 -1.36
CA ARG A 300 13.35 -18.02 -2.12
C ARG A 300 13.97 -18.53 -3.43
N GLU A 301 13.69 -17.83 -4.52
CA GLU A 301 14.16 -18.25 -5.83
C GLU A 301 15.65 -17.99 -6.05
N ARG A 302 16.24 -18.74 -6.97
CA ARG A 302 17.56 -18.48 -7.53
C ARG A 302 17.45 -18.46 -9.03
N THR A 303 17.96 -17.40 -9.65
CA THR A 303 18.07 -17.32 -11.10
C THR A 303 19.34 -18.03 -11.58
N ARG A 304 19.37 -18.42 -12.86
CA ARG A 304 20.52 -19.12 -13.44
C ARG A 304 21.72 -18.19 -13.59
N GLN A 305 22.93 -18.74 -13.58
CA GLN A 305 24.10 -17.99 -14.02
C GLN A 305 24.03 -17.66 -15.52
N GLU A 306 24.58 -16.52 -15.90
CA GLU A 306 24.79 -16.11 -17.28
C GLU A 306 25.84 -16.97 -18.00
N ARG A 307 25.63 -17.19 -19.30
CA ARG A 307 26.62 -17.90 -20.12
C ARG A 307 27.78 -16.96 -20.48
N ARG A 308 28.94 -17.51 -20.83
CA ARG A 308 30.14 -16.73 -21.24
C ARG A 308 29.92 -15.66 -22.32
N GLY A 309 28.92 -15.85 -23.18
CA GLY A 309 28.58 -14.91 -24.25
C GLY A 309 27.42 -13.96 -23.91
N GLU A 310 26.78 -14.13 -22.76
CA GLU A 310 25.66 -13.31 -22.30
C GLU A 310 26.19 -12.22 -21.36
N LEU A 311 25.65 -11.00 -21.51
CA LEU A 311 25.74 -9.94 -20.52
C LEU A 311 24.52 -10.07 -19.59
N SER A 312 24.75 -10.02 -18.28
CA SER A 312 23.69 -9.99 -17.26
C SER A 312 23.54 -8.59 -16.65
N VAL A 313 22.33 -8.04 -16.69
CA VAL A 313 22.01 -6.71 -16.16
C VAL A 313 20.85 -6.84 -15.19
N ALA A 314 21.06 -6.45 -13.93
CA ALA A 314 20.08 -6.55 -12.87
C ALA A 314 19.66 -5.18 -12.33
N THR A 315 18.46 -5.12 -11.75
CA THR A 315 18.02 -4.01 -10.89
C THR A 315 17.69 -4.54 -9.49
N TYR A 316 18.04 -3.79 -8.46
CA TYR A 316 17.76 -4.15 -7.07
C TYR A 316 17.60 -2.91 -6.18
N ASN A 317 16.36 -2.66 -5.76
CA ASN A 317 16.05 -1.71 -4.70
C ASN A 317 16.45 -2.30 -3.33
N VAL A 318 17.36 -1.62 -2.63
CA VAL A 318 17.93 -2.08 -1.34
C VAL A 318 17.33 -1.41 -0.10
N GLU A 319 16.19 -0.72 -0.26
CA GLU A 319 15.36 -0.14 0.81
C GLU A 319 16.14 0.80 1.78
N ASN A 320 16.37 2.03 1.34
CA ASN A 320 17.02 3.11 2.09
C ASN A 320 18.37 2.72 2.73
N LEU A 321 19.21 1.95 2.03
CA LEU A 321 20.45 1.41 2.61
C LEU A 321 21.44 2.53 2.95
N ASP A 322 21.89 2.57 4.21
CA ASP A 322 22.86 3.54 4.73
C ASP A 322 23.85 2.90 5.75
N PRO A 323 24.98 3.53 6.10
CA PRO A 323 26.00 2.92 6.95
C PRO A 323 25.54 2.57 8.37
N SER A 324 24.46 3.22 8.85
CA SER A 324 23.84 2.98 10.16
C SER A 324 22.97 1.73 10.20
N ASP A 325 22.58 1.18 9.05
CA ASP A 325 21.89 -0.10 8.99
C ASP A 325 22.76 -1.23 9.59
N PRO A 326 22.13 -2.20 10.28
CA PRO A 326 22.84 -3.35 10.84
C PRO A 326 23.65 -4.12 9.78
N GLN A 327 24.78 -4.70 10.17
CA GLN A 327 25.62 -5.47 9.25
C GLN A 327 24.86 -6.64 8.64
N GLU A 328 23.93 -7.24 9.39
CA GLU A 328 23.08 -8.34 8.94
C GLU A 328 22.25 -7.97 7.71
N LYS A 329 21.83 -6.70 7.56
CA LYS A 329 21.11 -6.23 6.34
C LYS A 329 22.05 -6.22 5.14
N PHE A 330 23.26 -5.68 5.29
CA PHE A 330 24.28 -5.69 4.24
C PHE A 330 24.63 -7.12 3.81
N ASP A 331 24.83 -8.01 4.78
CA ASP A 331 25.17 -9.41 4.53
C ASP A 331 24.03 -10.15 3.82
N ALA A 332 22.78 -9.91 4.21
CA ALA A 332 21.61 -10.54 3.59
C ALA A 332 21.39 -10.05 2.15
N LEU A 333 21.52 -8.75 1.90
CA LEU A 333 21.46 -8.18 0.55
C LEU A 333 22.62 -8.68 -0.34
N ALA A 334 23.82 -8.79 0.24
CA ALA A 334 25.00 -9.30 -0.45
C ALA A 334 24.86 -10.78 -0.82
N ALA A 335 24.36 -11.60 0.12
CA ALA A 335 24.03 -12.99 -0.13
C ALA A 335 22.99 -13.11 -1.26
N ALA A 336 21.97 -12.25 -1.29
CA ALA A 336 21.01 -12.22 -2.39
C ALA A 336 21.67 -11.95 -3.75
N VAL A 337 22.62 -11.01 -3.84
CA VAL A 337 23.38 -10.73 -5.07
C VAL A 337 24.18 -11.95 -5.53
N VAL A 338 24.83 -12.65 -4.60
CA VAL A 338 25.72 -13.78 -4.93
C VAL A 338 24.92 -15.05 -5.22
N GLU A 339 24.04 -15.40 -4.30
CA GLU A 339 23.34 -16.67 -4.30
C GLU A 339 22.07 -16.64 -5.13
N ASN A 340 21.22 -15.62 -4.98
CA ASN A 340 19.93 -15.60 -5.66
C ASN A 340 20.05 -15.02 -7.08
N LEU A 341 20.80 -13.93 -7.25
CA LEU A 341 21.00 -13.26 -8.56
C LEU A 341 22.12 -13.85 -9.41
N ALA A 342 22.90 -14.78 -8.85
CA ALA A 342 24.03 -15.42 -9.51
C ALA A 342 25.10 -14.44 -10.01
N THR A 343 25.43 -13.42 -9.22
CA THR A 343 26.50 -12.43 -9.46
C THR A 343 26.43 -11.71 -10.83
N PRO A 344 25.40 -10.88 -11.08
CA PRO A 344 25.23 -10.19 -12.37
C PRO A 344 26.45 -9.36 -12.81
N ASP A 345 26.64 -9.17 -14.11
CA ASP A 345 27.74 -8.36 -14.66
C ASP A 345 27.58 -6.88 -14.33
N ILE A 346 26.34 -6.39 -14.36
CA ILE A 346 25.95 -5.02 -14.05
C ILE A 346 24.73 -5.08 -13.12
N ILE A 347 24.73 -4.27 -12.06
CA ILE A 347 23.60 -4.08 -11.16
C ILE A 347 23.30 -2.58 -11.10
N ALA A 348 22.07 -2.20 -11.41
CA ALA A 348 21.53 -0.89 -11.06
C ALA A 348 20.88 -1.01 -9.67
N LEU A 349 21.40 -0.24 -8.71
CA LEU A 349 20.84 -0.16 -7.37
C LEU A 349 19.99 1.10 -7.25
N GLU A 350 18.84 0.95 -6.60
CA GLU A 350 17.97 2.01 -6.14
C GLU A 350 18.06 2.11 -4.62
N GLU A 351 17.57 3.22 -4.05
CA GLU A 351 17.45 3.35 -2.59
C GLU A 351 18.78 3.32 -1.81
N ILE A 352 19.89 3.74 -2.44
CA ILE A 352 21.16 4.00 -1.76
C ILE A 352 21.14 5.40 -1.13
N GLN A 353 21.36 5.47 0.18
CA GLN A 353 21.50 6.72 0.93
C GLN A 353 22.96 7.20 1.04
N ASP A 354 23.12 8.40 1.58
CA ASP A 354 24.42 9.04 1.74
C ASP A 354 25.10 8.44 2.98
N ASN A 355 26.31 8.91 3.26
CA ASN A 355 27.12 8.36 4.34
C ASN A 355 26.53 8.65 5.74
N THR A 356 25.47 9.44 5.86
CA THR A 356 24.84 9.79 7.16
C THR A 356 23.37 9.41 7.26
N GLY A 357 22.82 8.80 6.21
CA GLY A 357 21.46 8.26 6.18
C GLY A 357 20.43 9.38 6.33
N THR A 358 19.42 9.20 7.18
CA THR A 358 18.33 10.17 7.34
C THR A 358 18.73 11.51 8.00
N LYS A 359 20.01 11.73 8.29
CA LYS A 359 20.48 12.94 8.95
C LYS A 359 20.55 14.07 7.93
N ASN A 360 19.78 15.12 8.16
CA ASN A 360 19.81 16.31 7.31
C ASN A 360 20.99 17.23 7.69
N ASP A 361 22.22 16.82 7.37
CA ASP A 361 23.47 17.50 7.72
C ASP A 361 24.28 18.01 6.51
N GLY A 362 23.72 17.91 5.30
CA GLY A 362 24.30 18.39 4.05
C GLY A 362 25.32 17.45 3.40
N VAL A 363 25.52 16.26 3.96
CA VAL A 363 26.32 15.20 3.33
C VAL A 363 25.53 14.62 2.15
N VAL A 364 26.15 14.58 0.97
CA VAL A 364 25.54 13.99 -0.24
C VAL A 364 26.33 12.81 -0.81
N ALA A 365 27.55 12.58 -0.32
CA ALA A 365 28.39 11.47 -0.75
C ALA A 365 27.84 10.13 -0.22
N ALA A 366 27.93 9.07 -1.03
CA ALA A 366 27.49 7.70 -0.68
C ALA A 366 28.62 6.66 -0.78
N ASP A 367 29.87 7.08 -0.87
CA ASP A 367 31.02 6.21 -1.10
C ASP A 367 31.34 5.29 0.09
N GLU A 368 30.91 5.62 1.31
CA GLU A 368 31.00 4.71 2.47
C GLU A 368 29.89 3.66 2.43
N THR A 369 28.66 4.08 2.14
CA THR A 369 27.51 3.18 1.97
C THR A 369 27.78 2.12 0.90
N VAL A 370 28.22 2.56 -0.27
CA VAL A 370 28.50 1.66 -1.41
C VAL A 370 29.67 0.74 -1.10
N ARG A 371 30.76 1.24 -0.48
CA ARG A 371 31.89 0.37 -0.09
C ARG A 371 31.47 -0.71 0.89
N LYS A 372 30.71 -0.36 1.93
CA LYS A 372 30.22 -1.32 2.91
C LYS A 372 29.42 -2.44 2.23
N PHE A 373 28.61 -2.09 1.23
CA PHE A 373 27.86 -3.09 0.46
C PHE A 373 28.74 -3.94 -0.47
N THR A 374 29.67 -3.34 -1.21
CA THR A 374 30.58 -4.11 -2.08
C THR A 374 31.52 -5.02 -1.27
N ASP A 375 31.96 -4.59 -0.09
CA ASP A 375 32.77 -5.40 0.82
C ASP A 375 31.97 -6.60 1.34
N ALA A 376 30.69 -6.41 1.67
CA ALA A 376 29.79 -7.51 2.04
C ALA A 376 29.58 -8.51 0.88
N ILE A 377 29.45 -8.03 -0.36
CA ILE A 377 29.37 -8.90 -1.56
C ILE A 377 30.64 -9.74 -1.72
N VAL A 378 31.82 -9.14 -1.56
CA VAL A 378 33.10 -9.87 -1.59
C VAL A 378 33.17 -10.90 -0.46
N ALA A 379 32.74 -10.52 0.75
CA ALA A 379 32.71 -11.42 1.90
C ALA A 379 31.76 -12.62 1.70
N ALA A 380 30.64 -12.42 0.98
CA ALA A 380 29.72 -13.47 0.57
C ALA A 380 30.25 -14.36 -0.58
N GLY A 381 31.45 -14.07 -1.11
CA GLY A 381 32.08 -14.83 -2.20
C GLY A 381 31.75 -14.31 -3.61
N GLY A 382 31.17 -13.12 -3.71
CA GLY A 382 30.90 -12.42 -4.96
C GLY A 382 32.12 -11.72 -5.56
N PRO A 383 31.95 -11.10 -6.74
CA PRO A 383 33.03 -10.35 -7.38
C PRO A 383 33.32 -9.04 -6.63
N ALA A 384 34.56 -8.55 -6.79
CA ALA A 384 34.91 -7.19 -6.42
C ALA A 384 34.32 -6.20 -7.43
N TYR A 385 33.07 -5.82 -7.23
CA TYR A 385 32.38 -4.84 -8.06
C TYR A 385 33.06 -3.46 -7.99
N ASP A 386 33.25 -2.83 -9.16
CA ASP A 386 33.51 -1.39 -9.25
C ASP A 386 32.16 -0.65 -9.36
N PHE A 387 32.12 0.64 -9.03
CA PHE A 387 30.87 1.39 -8.98
C PHE A 387 30.93 2.78 -9.64
N ARG A 388 29.78 3.25 -10.12
CA ARG A 388 29.60 4.63 -10.61
C ARG A 388 28.27 5.20 -10.12
N SER A 389 28.31 6.45 -9.67
CA SER A 389 27.15 7.22 -9.24
C SER A 389 27.37 8.71 -9.53
N VAL A 390 26.33 9.52 -9.36
CA VAL A 390 26.43 10.99 -9.37
C VAL A 390 25.75 11.48 -8.11
N ASP A 391 26.51 12.13 -7.21
CA ASP A 391 25.94 12.72 -6.00
C ASP A 391 24.85 13.75 -6.37
N PRO A 392 23.70 13.74 -5.69
CA PRO A 392 22.65 14.74 -5.89
C PRO A 392 23.02 16.08 -5.23
N GLU A 393 22.20 17.10 -5.49
CA GLU A 393 22.17 18.27 -4.63
C GLU A 393 21.40 17.94 -3.35
N ASP A 394 21.87 18.48 -2.22
CA ASP A 394 21.27 18.25 -0.91
C ASP A 394 19.76 18.53 -0.90
N ASN A 395 18.99 17.53 -0.51
CA ASN A 395 17.52 17.53 -0.40
C ASN A 395 16.76 17.81 -1.72
N LYS A 396 17.38 17.64 -2.90
CA LYS A 396 16.73 17.95 -4.21
C LYS A 396 16.13 16.76 -4.96
N ASP A 397 16.52 15.54 -4.62
CA ASP A 397 16.12 14.34 -5.36
C ASP A 397 14.94 13.58 -4.69
N GLY A 398 14.36 14.14 -3.62
CA GLY A 398 13.21 13.51 -2.93
C GLY A 398 13.53 12.13 -2.32
N GLY A 399 12.50 11.39 -1.94
CA GLY A 399 12.64 10.16 -1.16
C GLY A 399 12.63 10.45 0.34
N GLN A 400 13.30 9.61 1.15
CA GLN A 400 13.42 9.84 2.58
C GLN A 400 14.12 11.19 2.87
N PRO A 401 13.50 12.10 3.66
CA PRO A 401 14.11 13.38 3.98
C PRO A 401 15.51 13.23 4.60
N GLY A 402 16.46 14.05 4.16
CA GLY A 402 17.85 14.03 4.60
C GLY A 402 18.74 12.99 3.93
N GLY A 403 18.20 11.86 3.44
CA GLY A 403 19.02 10.73 2.97
C GLY A 403 19.53 10.79 1.54
N ASN A 404 19.22 11.86 0.79
CA ASN A 404 19.73 12.15 -0.56
C ASN A 404 19.70 10.98 -1.56
N ILE A 405 18.70 10.09 -1.47
CA ILE A 405 18.65 8.80 -2.20
C ILE A 405 19.02 8.90 -3.68
N ARG A 406 19.79 7.92 -4.18
CA ARG A 406 20.31 7.91 -5.55
C ARG A 406 20.27 6.53 -6.21
N GLN A 407 20.59 6.51 -7.51
CA GLN A 407 20.90 5.30 -8.26
C GLN A 407 22.42 5.09 -8.26
N VAL A 408 22.85 3.83 -8.23
CA VAL A 408 24.26 3.45 -8.31
C VAL A 408 24.40 2.29 -9.30
N PHE A 409 25.41 2.35 -10.17
CA PHE A 409 25.85 1.16 -10.91
C PHE A 409 26.91 0.42 -10.12
N LEU A 410 26.75 -0.89 -9.96
CA LEU A 410 27.82 -1.84 -9.66
C LEU A 410 28.12 -2.64 -10.93
N PHE A 411 29.39 -2.95 -11.21
CA PHE A 411 29.74 -3.78 -12.36
C PHE A 411 31.03 -4.57 -12.17
N ASN A 412 31.05 -5.80 -12.69
CA ASN A 412 32.19 -6.71 -12.52
C ASN A 412 33.29 -6.34 -13.52
N PRO A 413 34.41 -5.73 -13.09
CA PRO A 413 35.45 -5.24 -13.99
C PRO A 413 36.19 -6.36 -14.73
N GLU A 414 36.07 -7.63 -14.29
CA GLU A 414 36.63 -8.77 -15.00
C GLU A 414 35.84 -9.14 -16.27
N ARG A 415 34.59 -8.67 -16.38
CA ARG A 415 33.67 -9.06 -17.45
C ARG A 415 33.22 -7.90 -18.32
N VAL A 416 33.04 -6.73 -17.72
CA VAL A 416 32.54 -5.53 -18.40
C VAL A 416 33.37 -4.33 -17.98
N SER A 417 33.67 -3.45 -18.93
CA SER A 417 34.33 -2.17 -18.64
C SER A 417 33.33 -1.01 -18.74
N PHE A 418 33.49 -0.01 -17.89
CA PHE A 418 32.73 1.24 -17.95
C PHE A 418 33.50 2.28 -18.78
N THR A 419 32.82 3.05 -19.62
CA THR A 419 33.42 4.14 -20.39
C THR A 419 33.26 5.45 -19.60
N ASP A 420 34.31 5.84 -18.89
CA ASP A 420 34.33 7.09 -18.12
C ASP A 420 34.49 8.32 -19.02
N ARG A 421 33.56 9.26 -18.92
CA ARG A 421 33.58 10.59 -19.57
C ARG A 421 33.31 11.65 -18.51
N ALA A 422 34.31 12.50 -18.28
CA ALA A 422 34.30 13.50 -17.21
C ALA A 422 33.22 14.56 -17.38
N GLY A 423 32.83 15.19 -16.27
CA GLY A 423 31.91 16.33 -16.24
C GLY A 423 30.50 16.02 -15.72
N GLY A 424 30.23 14.76 -15.34
CA GLY A 424 29.01 14.40 -14.62
C GLY A 424 28.89 15.12 -13.29
N SER A 425 27.72 15.70 -13.01
CA SER A 425 27.38 16.34 -11.74
C SER A 425 25.86 16.29 -11.53
N ALA A 426 25.38 16.68 -10.35
CA ALA A 426 23.96 16.72 -10.02
C ALA A 426 23.10 17.48 -11.05
N THR A 427 23.68 18.51 -11.68
CA THR A 427 22.97 19.45 -12.58
C THR A 427 23.43 19.37 -14.04
N ALA A 428 24.50 18.62 -14.35
CA ALA A 428 25.00 18.45 -15.70
C ALA A 428 24.22 17.36 -16.45
N ALA A 429 23.54 17.75 -17.53
CA ALA A 429 22.86 16.82 -18.42
C ALA A 429 23.86 16.04 -19.27
N THR A 430 23.70 14.72 -19.35
CA THR A 430 24.32 13.94 -20.42
C THR A 430 23.47 14.04 -21.68
N GLY A 431 24.13 14.20 -22.83
CA GLY A 431 23.52 14.18 -24.15
C GLY A 431 24.05 13.01 -24.97
N VAL A 432 23.52 12.86 -26.18
CA VAL A 432 23.93 11.83 -27.13
C VAL A 432 24.67 12.47 -28.30
N VAL A 433 25.86 11.96 -28.61
CA VAL A 433 26.65 12.33 -29.78
C VAL A 433 26.88 11.11 -30.67
N ARG A 434 27.35 11.36 -31.90
CA ARG A 434 27.77 10.30 -32.82
C ARG A 434 29.28 10.32 -32.95
N GLU A 435 29.94 9.26 -32.45
CA GLU A 435 31.38 9.05 -32.55
C GLU A 435 31.65 7.84 -33.45
N TYR A 436 32.42 8.04 -34.52
CA TYR A 436 32.78 6.99 -35.48
C TYR A 436 31.57 6.17 -36.00
N GLY A 437 30.42 6.85 -36.18
CA GLY A 437 29.18 6.22 -36.67
C GLY A 437 28.38 5.45 -35.61
N ARG A 438 28.81 5.45 -34.34
CA ARG A 438 28.11 4.85 -33.20
C ARG A 438 27.58 5.93 -32.27
N ALA A 439 26.56 5.60 -31.49
CA ALA A 439 26.12 6.47 -30.40
C ALA A 439 27.19 6.51 -29.31
N ALA A 440 27.30 7.65 -28.63
CA ALA A 440 28.10 7.83 -27.42
C ALA A 440 27.41 8.88 -26.54
N LEU A 441 27.58 8.78 -25.23
CA LEU A 441 27.14 9.80 -24.29
C LEU A 441 28.17 10.92 -24.21
N THR A 442 27.73 12.13 -23.86
CA THR A 442 28.68 13.23 -23.60
C THR A 442 29.31 13.10 -22.21
N LEU A 443 28.55 12.56 -21.24
CA LEU A 443 28.95 12.30 -19.86
C LEU A 443 28.58 10.87 -19.48
N SER A 444 29.48 10.15 -18.82
CA SER A 444 29.29 8.76 -18.40
C SER A 444 30.18 8.51 -17.16
N PRO A 445 29.61 8.32 -15.96
CA PRO A 445 28.18 8.43 -15.66
C PRO A 445 27.65 9.86 -15.88
N GLY A 446 26.37 9.98 -16.20
CA GLY A 446 25.71 11.28 -16.34
C GLY A 446 24.21 11.22 -16.08
N ARG A 447 23.59 12.38 -15.79
CA ARG A 447 22.15 12.46 -15.48
C ARG A 447 21.33 12.77 -16.72
N VAL A 448 20.16 12.13 -16.85
CA VAL A 448 19.22 12.38 -17.96
C VAL A 448 18.39 13.63 -17.66
N ASP A 449 18.68 14.71 -18.39
CA ASP A 449 17.95 15.99 -18.33
C ASP A 449 17.64 16.49 -16.89
N PRO A 450 18.65 16.63 -16.01
CA PRO A 450 18.48 16.89 -14.57
C PRO A 450 17.76 18.20 -14.23
N ALA A 451 17.69 19.16 -15.17
CA ALA A 451 17.01 20.45 -14.99
C ALA A 451 15.51 20.39 -15.35
N ASN A 452 15.01 19.28 -15.87
CA ASN A 452 13.61 19.11 -16.23
C ASN A 452 12.71 19.14 -14.98
N ALA A 453 11.60 19.87 -15.06
CA ALA A 453 10.62 19.96 -13.97
C ALA A 453 10.00 18.60 -13.60
N ALA A 454 10.02 17.62 -14.52
CA ALA A 454 9.64 16.24 -14.25
C ALA A 454 10.40 15.63 -13.05
N TRP A 455 11.62 16.13 -12.76
CA TRP A 455 12.48 15.62 -11.70
C TRP A 455 12.42 16.39 -10.38
N GLU A 456 11.60 17.44 -10.25
CA GLU A 456 11.52 18.21 -9.01
C GLU A 456 11.23 17.30 -7.80
N SER A 457 12.03 17.30 -6.74
CA SER A 457 11.81 16.39 -5.60
C SER A 457 11.69 14.90 -5.98
N SER A 458 12.44 14.46 -6.99
CA SER A 458 12.52 13.06 -7.42
C SER A 458 13.90 12.75 -8.01
N ARG A 459 14.27 11.47 -8.01
CA ARG A 459 15.61 11.03 -8.43
C ARG A 459 15.75 11.22 -9.95
N LYS A 460 16.87 11.82 -10.36
CA LYS A 460 17.18 12.01 -11.80
C LYS A 460 17.91 10.76 -12.31
N PRO A 461 17.50 10.15 -13.44
CA PRO A 461 18.09 8.90 -13.92
C PRO A 461 19.59 8.98 -14.17
N LEU A 462 20.29 7.89 -13.83
CA LEU A 462 21.72 7.72 -14.06
C LEU A 462 21.94 6.93 -15.36
N ALA A 463 22.64 7.53 -16.33
CA ALA A 463 23.00 6.88 -17.58
C ALA A 463 24.50 6.58 -17.63
N GLY A 464 24.86 5.42 -18.20
CA GLY A 464 26.24 4.99 -18.36
C GLY A 464 26.48 4.15 -19.61
N GLU A 465 27.71 4.22 -20.12
CA GLU A 465 28.21 3.41 -21.23
C GLU A 465 29.03 2.23 -20.72
N PHE A 466 28.54 1.02 -20.98
CA PHE A 466 29.26 -0.22 -20.69
C PHE A 466 29.78 -0.84 -21.96
N VAL A 467 30.92 -1.52 -21.89
CA VAL A 467 31.51 -2.27 -23.00
C VAL A 467 31.67 -3.73 -22.60
N PHE A 468 30.92 -4.60 -23.28
CA PHE A 468 31.01 -6.04 -23.14
C PHE A 468 31.52 -6.63 -24.44
N ARG A 469 32.69 -7.28 -24.42
CA ARG A 469 33.29 -7.93 -25.59
C ARG A 469 33.40 -7.03 -26.83
N GLY A 470 33.65 -5.74 -26.63
CA GLY A 470 33.77 -4.73 -27.69
C GLY A 470 32.45 -4.16 -28.21
N ARG A 471 31.32 -4.51 -27.59
CA ARG A 471 29.98 -3.97 -27.87
C ARG A 471 29.58 -2.98 -26.77
N THR A 472 29.10 -1.81 -27.18
CA THR A 472 28.61 -0.78 -26.27
C THR A 472 27.16 -1.07 -25.91
N VAL A 473 26.86 -1.07 -24.62
CA VAL A 473 25.51 -1.16 -24.06
C VAL A 473 25.26 0.09 -23.23
N PHE A 474 24.16 0.79 -23.52
CA PHE A 474 23.73 1.94 -22.73
C PHE A 474 22.80 1.45 -21.63
N VAL A 475 23.11 1.78 -20.39
CA VAL A 475 22.30 1.41 -19.23
C VAL A 475 21.81 2.68 -18.56
N ILE A 476 20.50 2.77 -18.32
CA ILE A 476 19.84 3.93 -17.72
C ILE A 476 19.09 3.43 -16.48
N ALA A 477 19.64 3.69 -15.30
CA ALA A 477 19.04 3.36 -14.01
C ALA A 477 18.06 4.46 -13.59
N ASN A 478 16.86 4.06 -13.17
CA ASN A 478 15.75 4.95 -12.85
C ASN A 478 15.24 4.65 -11.45
N HIS A 479 14.70 5.69 -10.81
CA HIS A 479 13.87 5.55 -9.64
C HIS A 479 12.83 6.66 -9.66
N PHE A 480 11.67 6.39 -10.26
CA PHE A 480 10.64 7.39 -10.49
C PHE A 480 9.92 7.80 -9.20
N GLY A 481 9.14 8.87 -9.27
CA GLY A 481 8.34 9.33 -8.13
C GLY A 481 7.37 8.24 -7.65
N SER A 482 7.28 8.05 -6.33
CA SER A 482 6.43 7.02 -5.74
C SER A 482 4.94 7.23 -6.04
N LYS A 483 4.15 6.18 -5.81
CA LYS A 483 2.66 6.26 -5.84
C LYS A 483 2.06 7.02 -4.65
N GLY A 484 2.89 7.67 -3.82
CA GLY A 484 2.42 8.49 -2.70
C GLY A 484 1.50 9.62 -3.18
N GLY A 485 0.35 9.75 -2.53
CA GLY A 485 -0.70 10.71 -2.91
C GLY A 485 -1.72 10.17 -3.92
N ASP A 486 -1.51 8.98 -4.49
CA ASP A 486 -2.57 8.22 -5.16
C ASP A 486 -3.55 7.70 -4.10
N GLU A 487 -4.84 7.67 -4.42
CA GLU A 487 -5.85 7.13 -3.54
C GLU A 487 -5.89 5.59 -3.57
N SER A 488 -6.32 4.98 -2.47
CA SER A 488 -6.43 3.53 -2.33
C SER A 488 -7.48 2.94 -3.28
N LEU A 489 -7.40 1.63 -3.56
CA LEU A 489 -8.43 0.96 -4.35
C LEU A 489 -9.82 1.10 -3.71
N THR A 490 -9.89 1.15 -2.38
CA THR A 490 -11.12 1.31 -1.59
C THR A 490 -11.54 2.77 -1.41
N SER A 491 -10.97 3.71 -2.17
CA SER A 491 -11.32 5.13 -2.11
C SER A 491 -12.82 5.36 -2.28
N HIS A 492 -13.34 6.37 -1.59
CA HIS A 492 -14.68 6.89 -1.85
C HIS A 492 -14.80 7.63 -3.19
N HIS A 493 -13.71 7.86 -3.91
CA HIS A 493 -13.75 8.27 -5.32
C HIS A 493 -13.50 7.07 -6.23
N GLN A 494 -14.38 6.86 -7.20
CA GLN A 494 -14.26 5.74 -8.14
C GLN A 494 -14.39 6.21 -9.60
N PRO A 495 -13.36 5.97 -10.45
CA PRO A 495 -12.09 5.32 -10.12
C PRO A 495 -11.21 6.16 -9.17
N PRO A 496 -10.31 5.53 -8.38
CA PRO A 496 -9.44 6.26 -7.45
C PRO A 496 -8.57 7.29 -8.17
N ALA A 497 -8.37 8.45 -7.54
CA ALA A 497 -7.51 9.49 -8.10
C ALA A 497 -6.04 9.06 -8.06
N ARG A 498 -5.34 9.16 -9.19
CA ARG A 498 -3.91 8.84 -9.33
C ARG A 498 -3.09 10.11 -9.56
N SER A 499 -3.08 10.98 -8.57
CA SER A 499 -2.49 12.32 -8.69
C SER A 499 -0.99 12.28 -9.00
N SER A 500 -0.27 11.25 -8.55
CA SER A 500 1.17 11.14 -8.74
C SER A 500 1.55 10.65 -10.16
N GLU A 501 0.62 9.98 -10.87
CA GLU A 501 0.82 9.48 -12.25
C GLU A 501 1.15 10.61 -13.23
N VAL A 502 0.63 11.83 -13.02
CA VAL A 502 0.89 12.99 -13.90
C VAL A 502 2.38 13.29 -14.03
N LYS A 503 3.10 13.27 -12.91
CA LYS A 503 4.54 13.54 -12.90
C LYS A 503 5.34 12.38 -13.46
N ARG A 504 4.99 11.15 -13.07
CA ARG A 504 5.63 9.93 -13.62
C ARG A 504 5.50 9.86 -15.14
N LEU A 505 4.37 10.27 -15.70
CA LEU A 505 4.19 10.35 -17.14
C LEU A 505 5.22 11.27 -17.82
N GLN A 506 5.51 12.42 -17.21
CA GLN A 506 6.54 13.35 -17.72
C GLN A 506 7.95 12.75 -17.58
N GLN A 507 8.24 12.07 -16.47
CA GLN A 507 9.51 11.36 -16.25
C GLN A 507 9.72 10.28 -17.32
N ALA A 508 8.69 9.49 -17.61
CA ALA A 508 8.68 8.49 -18.67
C ALA A 508 8.94 9.09 -20.05
N GLN A 509 8.32 10.22 -20.37
CA GLN A 509 8.53 10.93 -21.63
C GLN A 509 9.98 11.43 -21.77
N THR A 510 10.56 11.97 -20.72
CA THR A 510 11.95 12.44 -20.70
C THR A 510 12.93 11.29 -20.96
N VAL A 511 12.76 10.15 -20.28
CA VAL A 511 13.59 8.96 -20.51
C VAL A 511 13.40 8.39 -21.92
N ASN A 512 12.15 8.27 -22.39
CA ASN A 512 11.86 7.80 -23.76
C ASN A 512 12.50 8.70 -24.82
N ALA A 513 12.47 10.03 -24.64
CA ALA A 513 13.11 10.98 -25.54
C ALA A 513 14.64 10.76 -25.60
N PHE A 514 15.28 10.59 -24.44
CA PHE A 514 16.71 10.29 -24.37
C PHE A 514 17.07 8.98 -25.07
N VAL A 515 16.27 7.92 -24.89
CA VAL A 515 16.45 6.65 -25.62
C VAL A 515 16.28 6.85 -27.14
N LYS A 516 15.28 7.62 -27.58
CA LYS A 516 15.09 7.95 -28.99
C LYS A 516 16.28 8.72 -29.57
N ASP A 517 16.95 9.57 -28.79
CA ASP A 517 18.18 10.23 -29.22
C ASP A 517 19.35 9.24 -29.42
N ILE A 518 19.50 8.26 -28.51
CA ILE A 518 20.45 7.15 -28.69
C ILE A 518 20.14 6.38 -29.98
N LEU A 519 18.87 5.98 -30.19
CA LEU A 519 18.45 5.23 -31.37
C LEU A 519 18.56 6.04 -32.67
N LYS A 520 18.43 7.37 -32.60
CA LYS A 520 18.66 8.27 -33.73
C LYS A 520 20.15 8.34 -34.07
N ALA A 521 21.02 8.37 -33.06
CA ALA A 521 22.47 8.33 -33.26
C ALA A 521 22.93 6.95 -33.78
N GLN A 522 22.37 5.84 -33.29
CA GLN A 522 22.62 4.48 -33.72
C GLN A 522 21.35 3.63 -33.62
N ARG A 523 20.75 3.29 -34.78
CA ARG A 523 19.44 2.62 -34.86
C ARG A 523 19.37 1.26 -34.16
N ASN A 524 20.50 0.55 -34.08
CA ASN A 524 20.66 -0.74 -33.43
C ASN A 524 21.52 -0.62 -32.16
N ALA A 525 21.37 0.47 -31.40
CA ALA A 525 22.02 0.59 -30.10
C ALA A 525 21.30 -0.29 -29.07
N ASP A 526 22.09 -1.04 -28.31
CA ASP A 526 21.59 -1.82 -27.18
C ASP A 526 21.40 -0.87 -26.00
N VAL A 527 20.14 -0.66 -25.63
CA VAL A 527 19.74 0.22 -24.53
C VAL A 527 18.92 -0.59 -23.54
N VAL A 528 19.32 -0.54 -22.27
CA VAL A 528 18.59 -1.12 -21.15
C VAL A 528 18.16 0.01 -20.22
N VAL A 529 16.85 0.22 -20.11
CA VAL A 529 16.23 1.11 -19.14
C VAL A 529 15.72 0.24 -18.00
N LEU A 530 16.22 0.45 -16.79
CA LEU A 530 15.85 -0.39 -15.66
C LEU A 530 15.67 0.40 -14.37
N GLY A 531 14.95 -0.22 -13.43
CA GLY A 531 14.84 0.23 -12.06
C GLY A 531 13.40 0.29 -11.56
N ASP A 532 13.22 0.93 -10.41
CA ASP A 532 11.91 1.19 -9.85
C ASP A 532 11.21 2.31 -10.64
N ILE A 533 10.35 1.91 -11.58
CA ILE A 533 9.52 2.83 -12.39
C ILE A 533 8.30 3.33 -11.58
N ASN A 534 8.06 2.76 -10.40
CA ASN A 534 6.97 3.10 -9.50
C ASN A 534 5.60 3.05 -10.18
N ASP A 535 5.46 2.22 -11.21
CA ASP A 535 4.20 2.07 -11.92
C ASP A 535 4.10 0.73 -12.65
N PHE A 536 2.87 0.40 -13.04
CA PHE A 536 2.53 -0.90 -13.60
C PHE A 536 2.94 -1.04 -15.07
N GLU A 537 3.18 -2.26 -15.55
CA GLU A 537 3.56 -2.52 -16.95
C GLU A 537 2.43 -2.24 -17.96
N PHE A 538 1.23 -2.00 -17.45
CA PHE A 538 0.03 -1.61 -18.19
C PHE A 538 -0.35 -0.13 -18.00
N SER A 539 0.38 0.65 -17.19
CA SER A 539 0.05 2.04 -16.90
C SER A 539 0.35 2.97 -18.08
N GLU A 540 -0.18 4.20 -18.03
CA GLU A 540 0.14 5.22 -19.02
C GLU A 540 1.61 5.67 -18.92
N THR A 541 2.24 5.57 -17.75
CA THR A 541 3.69 5.79 -17.55
C THR A 541 4.52 4.81 -18.39
N THR A 542 4.29 3.49 -18.27
CA THR A 542 5.02 2.51 -19.07
C THR A 542 4.69 2.64 -20.56
N LYS A 543 3.45 2.97 -20.91
CA LYS A 543 3.08 3.24 -22.31
C LYS A 543 3.89 4.40 -22.89
N ALA A 544 4.09 5.49 -22.14
CA ALA A 544 4.95 6.60 -22.55
C ALA A 544 6.43 6.20 -22.65
N LEU A 545 6.94 5.37 -21.74
CA LEU A 545 8.31 4.81 -21.85
C LEU A 545 8.50 4.01 -23.15
N THR A 546 7.47 3.30 -23.60
CA THR A 546 7.52 2.46 -24.81
C THR A 546 7.11 3.18 -26.10
N ASP A 547 6.74 4.46 -26.01
CA ASP A 547 6.19 5.21 -27.15
C ASP A 547 7.13 5.19 -28.37
N GLY A 548 6.53 5.06 -29.56
CA GLY A 548 7.24 4.89 -30.83
C GLY A 548 7.94 3.54 -30.99
N GLY A 549 7.70 2.57 -30.11
CA GLY A 549 8.37 1.26 -30.13
C GLY A 549 9.85 1.36 -29.75
N ALA A 550 10.25 2.41 -29.02
CA ALA A 550 11.64 2.63 -28.62
C ALA A 550 12.14 1.61 -27.59
N LEU A 551 11.22 1.04 -26.80
CA LEU A 551 11.51 0.07 -25.76
C LEU A 551 10.44 -1.01 -25.69
N TYR A 552 10.83 -2.21 -25.26
CA TYR A 552 9.96 -3.33 -24.91
C TYR A 552 10.12 -3.67 -23.42
N PRO A 553 9.03 -3.72 -22.62
CA PRO A 553 9.11 -4.14 -21.21
C PRO A 553 9.38 -5.64 -21.11
N ALA A 554 10.57 -6.04 -20.65
CA ALA A 554 11.02 -7.43 -20.59
C ALA A 554 10.12 -8.29 -19.70
N ILE A 555 9.50 -7.72 -18.67
CA ILE A 555 8.47 -8.37 -17.83
C ILE A 555 7.32 -8.99 -18.66
N LYS A 556 6.99 -8.43 -19.84
CA LYS A 556 5.95 -8.98 -20.73
C LYS A 556 6.36 -10.28 -21.42
N SER A 557 7.63 -10.66 -21.38
CA SER A 557 8.11 -11.98 -21.85
C SER A 557 7.72 -13.12 -20.90
N LEU A 558 7.49 -12.84 -19.61
CA LEU A 558 7.07 -13.85 -18.65
C LEU A 558 5.60 -14.27 -18.84
N PRO A 559 5.22 -15.50 -18.43
CA PRO A 559 3.83 -15.86 -18.22
C PRO A 559 3.11 -14.84 -17.32
N ARG A 560 1.83 -14.58 -17.57
CA ARG A 560 1.07 -13.58 -16.79
C ARG A 560 1.16 -13.79 -15.28
N ALA A 561 1.17 -15.04 -14.81
CA ALA A 561 1.20 -15.40 -13.40
C ALA A 561 2.53 -15.11 -12.68
N GLU A 562 3.59 -14.74 -13.42
CA GLU A 562 4.95 -14.47 -12.91
C GLU A 562 5.31 -12.98 -13.04
N ARG A 563 4.39 -12.14 -13.54
CA ARG A 563 4.65 -10.71 -13.77
C ARG A 563 4.35 -9.89 -12.52
N TYR A 564 5.28 -9.87 -11.57
CA TYR A 564 5.27 -9.02 -10.38
C TYR A 564 6.68 -8.89 -9.79
N SER A 565 6.91 -7.83 -9.02
CA SER A 565 8.09 -7.62 -8.20
C SER A 565 7.76 -7.07 -6.81
N TYR A 566 6.48 -6.80 -6.53
CA TYR A 566 6.02 -6.14 -5.32
C TYR A 566 4.69 -6.74 -4.86
N VAL A 567 4.46 -6.79 -3.54
CA VAL A 567 3.16 -7.21 -2.96
C VAL A 567 2.60 -6.11 -2.09
N TYR A 568 1.51 -5.48 -2.54
CA TYR A 568 0.86 -4.37 -1.84
C TYR A 568 -0.60 -4.68 -1.57
N GLN A 569 -1.02 -4.59 -0.31
CA GLN A 569 -2.42 -4.81 0.08
C GLN A 569 -3.00 -6.13 -0.47
N GLY A 570 -2.18 -7.20 -0.44
CA GLY A 570 -2.52 -8.53 -0.94
C GLY A 570 -2.54 -8.68 -2.47
N ASN A 571 -2.08 -7.68 -3.22
CA ASN A 571 -1.88 -7.77 -4.66
C ASN A 571 -0.41 -7.98 -5.01
N SER A 572 -0.13 -8.95 -5.86
CA SER A 572 1.15 -9.06 -6.57
C SER A 572 1.15 -8.12 -7.78
N GLN A 573 2.07 -7.16 -7.81
CA GLN A 573 2.12 -6.04 -8.76
C GLN A 573 3.52 -5.87 -9.34
N VAL A 574 3.62 -5.22 -10.49
CA VAL A 574 4.90 -4.78 -11.07
C VAL A 574 5.15 -3.33 -10.66
N LEU A 575 6.33 -3.03 -10.11
CA LEU A 575 6.82 -1.66 -9.92
C LEU A 575 8.20 -1.48 -10.56
N ASP A 576 9.09 -2.42 -10.30
CA ASP A 576 10.40 -2.52 -10.95
C ASP A 576 10.22 -3.06 -12.37
N GLN A 577 10.96 -2.49 -13.31
CA GLN A 577 10.88 -2.93 -14.71
C GLN A 577 12.25 -2.84 -15.38
N ILE A 578 12.62 -3.88 -16.13
CA ILE A 578 13.65 -3.80 -17.17
C ILE A 578 12.97 -3.66 -18.53
N LEU A 579 13.33 -2.61 -19.28
CA LEU A 579 12.90 -2.37 -20.65
C LEU A 579 14.11 -2.34 -21.59
N VAL A 580 13.95 -2.89 -22.79
CA VAL A 580 15.06 -3.07 -23.75
C VAL A 580 14.75 -2.45 -25.11
N SER A 581 15.77 -1.92 -25.78
CA SER A 581 15.63 -1.44 -27.17
C SER A 581 15.35 -2.59 -28.14
N PRO A 582 14.79 -2.32 -29.35
CA PRO A 582 14.46 -3.36 -30.33
C PRO A 582 15.63 -4.22 -30.83
N SER A 583 16.90 -3.80 -30.64
CA SER A 583 18.06 -4.61 -31.02
C SER A 583 18.33 -5.77 -30.05
N ILE A 584 17.79 -5.70 -28.84
CA ILE A 584 17.84 -6.78 -27.85
C ILE A 584 16.55 -7.61 -28.01
N ASP A 585 16.50 -8.43 -29.06
CA ASP A 585 15.33 -9.25 -29.41
C ASP A 585 15.43 -10.71 -28.94
N ASP A 586 16.63 -11.19 -28.64
CA ASP A 586 16.90 -12.48 -27.98
C ASP A 586 17.47 -12.28 -26.58
N PHE A 587 16.62 -12.43 -25.58
CA PHE A 587 16.97 -12.30 -24.18
C PHE A 587 16.21 -13.31 -23.30
N SER A 588 16.77 -13.58 -22.12
CA SER A 588 16.03 -14.19 -21.02
C SER A 588 15.88 -13.19 -19.90
N TYR A 589 14.71 -13.17 -19.28
CA TYR A 589 14.37 -12.27 -18.19
C TYR A 589 13.82 -13.08 -17.02
N ASP A 590 14.10 -12.63 -15.81
CA ASP A 590 13.65 -13.27 -14.57
C ASP A 590 13.29 -12.21 -13.52
N SER A 591 12.19 -12.43 -12.81
CA SER A 591 11.81 -11.68 -11.61
C SER A 591 12.08 -12.60 -10.44
N VAL A 592 13.13 -12.35 -9.67
CA VAL A 592 13.66 -13.34 -8.73
C VAL A 592 12.96 -13.17 -7.39
N HIS A 593 11.97 -14.02 -7.12
CA HIS A 593 11.09 -13.88 -5.96
C HIS A 593 11.79 -14.27 -4.65
N ILE A 594 12.37 -13.28 -3.98
CA ILE A 594 13.16 -13.46 -2.75
C ILE A 594 12.77 -12.51 -1.64
N ASN A 595 11.82 -11.60 -1.86
CA ASN A 595 11.50 -10.50 -0.96
C ASN A 595 9.99 -10.34 -0.81
N ALA A 596 9.30 -9.90 -1.86
CA ALA A 596 7.93 -9.38 -1.79
C ALA A 596 6.89 -10.35 -1.19
N GLU A 597 7.15 -11.65 -1.28
CA GLU A 597 6.25 -12.72 -0.85
C GLU A 597 6.45 -13.17 0.60
N PHE A 598 7.48 -12.67 1.28
CA PHE A 598 7.94 -13.20 2.56
C PHE A 598 7.70 -12.21 3.70
N ALA A 599 7.49 -12.70 4.92
CA ALA A 599 7.32 -11.86 6.11
C ALA A 599 8.66 -11.35 6.68
N ASP A 600 9.76 -12.00 6.34
CA ASP A 600 11.13 -11.64 6.69
C ASP A 600 11.84 -11.05 5.46
N GLN A 601 11.51 -9.80 5.15
CA GLN A 601 12.03 -9.08 3.99
C GLN A 601 13.37 -8.38 4.33
N ASN A 602 14.28 -8.34 3.35
CA ASN A 602 15.46 -7.45 3.39
C ASN A 602 15.27 -6.20 2.51
N SER A 603 14.28 -6.26 1.63
CA SER A 603 13.71 -5.20 0.79
C SER A 603 12.27 -5.60 0.49
N ASP A 604 11.38 -4.66 0.27
CA ASP A 604 10.00 -4.92 -0.14
C ASP A 604 9.87 -5.23 -1.65
N HIS A 605 10.95 -5.04 -2.42
CA HIS A 605 11.02 -5.30 -3.86
C HIS A 605 11.79 -6.59 -4.19
N ASP A 606 11.27 -7.38 -5.13
CA ASP A 606 12.01 -8.46 -5.76
C ASP A 606 12.97 -7.91 -6.84
N PRO A 607 14.26 -8.29 -6.83
CA PRO A 607 15.20 -7.93 -7.88
C PRO A 607 14.90 -8.64 -9.21
N GLN A 608 15.36 -8.05 -10.30
CA GLN A 608 15.14 -8.56 -11.66
C GLN A 608 16.46 -8.73 -12.39
N VAL A 609 16.55 -9.73 -13.28
CA VAL A 609 17.76 -9.96 -14.10
C VAL A 609 17.41 -10.20 -15.56
N LEU A 610 18.00 -9.39 -16.43
CA LEU A 610 18.01 -9.57 -17.87
C LEU A 610 19.34 -10.20 -18.31
N ARG A 611 19.28 -11.14 -19.25
CA ARG A 611 20.48 -11.69 -19.90
C ARG A 611 20.30 -11.75 -21.40
N PHE A 612 21.28 -11.24 -22.14
CA PHE A 612 21.23 -11.17 -23.61
C PHE A 612 22.64 -11.15 -24.21
N ARG A 613 22.74 -11.23 -25.53
CA ARG A 613 24.02 -11.13 -26.25
C ARG A 613 24.09 -9.82 -27.05
N PRO A 614 24.91 -8.84 -26.64
CA PRO A 614 25.12 -7.58 -27.38
C PRO A 614 25.84 -7.74 -28.74
#